data_AF-A0A8X6GZM6-F1
#
_entry.id   AF-A0A8X6GZM6-F1
#
_cell.length_a   1.000
_cell.length_b   1.000
_cell.length_c   1.000
_cell.angle_alpha   90.00
_cell.angle_beta   90.00
_cell.angle_gamma   90.00
#
_symmetry.space_group_name_H-M   'P 1'
#
loop_
_entity.id
_entity.type
_entity.pdbx_description
1 polymer ?
#
loop_
_entity_poly.entity_id
_entity_poly.type
_entity_poly.pdbx_seq_one_letter_code
_entity_poly.pdbx_strand_id
1 'polypeptide(L)'
;MYLSDRGTEFTARHTQWFLQKYGITQSTTPSYSPQANSIVERANGIIVATLKKAIYKNPNKWDELLPNTLLAINTTKQNSTRKSPFYLLHGYEPRLLRELHIGIFIDDTPREDQLDLLTLARAEAANNVYETHLQNKQRFDLHRRSHSFNDLIDLIV
;
A
#
# COMPACT_ATOMS: atom_id res chain seq x y z
N MET A 1 12.29 7.19 7.98
CA MET A 1 11.59 6.65 9.16
C MET A 1 11.02 5.29 8.78
N TYR A 2 11.33 4.25 9.54
CA TYR A 2 10.84 2.88 9.35
C TYR A 2 9.72 2.61 10.35
N LEU A 3 8.51 2.33 9.87
CA LEU A 3 7.35 2.03 10.70
C LEU A 3 7.10 0.52 10.68
N SER A 4 7.05 -0.11 11.84
CA SER A 4 6.72 -1.53 11.99
C SER A 4 5.74 -1.73 13.13
N ASP A 5 5.13 -2.91 13.21
CA ASP A 5 4.52 -3.35 14.46
C ASP A 5 5.61 -3.75 15.49
N ARG A 6 5.15 -4.31 16.63
CA ARG A 6 6.03 -4.80 17.70
C ARG A 6 6.42 -6.27 17.51
N GLY A 7 6.38 -6.79 16.28
CA GLY A 7 6.86 -8.13 15.94
C GLY A 7 8.27 -8.35 16.47
N THR A 8 8.56 -9.56 16.95
CA THR A 8 9.86 -9.89 17.54
C THR A 8 10.96 -9.81 16.50
N GLU A 9 10.65 -10.09 15.22
CA GLU A 9 11.55 -9.91 14.09
C GLU A 9 11.97 -8.45 13.87
N PHE A 10 11.08 -7.49 14.13
CA PHE A 10 11.33 -6.06 13.93
C PHE A 10 11.94 -5.37 15.14
N THR A 11 11.78 -5.95 16.34
CA THR A 11 12.34 -5.45 17.60
C THR A 11 13.61 -6.18 18.02
N ALA A 12 14.02 -7.23 17.31
CA ALA A 12 15.24 -7.97 17.56
C ALA A 12 16.49 -7.08 17.49
N ARG A 13 17.48 -7.42 18.32
CA ARG A 13 18.78 -6.70 18.40
C ARG A 13 19.46 -6.56 17.04
N HIS A 14 19.41 -7.60 16.20
CA HIS A 14 19.97 -7.57 14.87
C HIS A 14 19.31 -6.50 13.98
N THR A 15 17.99 -6.44 13.98
CA THR A 15 17.21 -5.45 13.21
C THR A 15 17.47 -4.03 13.71
N GLN A 16 17.49 -3.82 15.03
CA GLN A 16 17.83 -2.52 15.61
C GLN A 16 19.25 -2.07 15.23
N TRP A 17 20.23 -2.97 15.29
CA TRP A 17 21.59 -2.68 14.86
C TRP A 17 21.66 -2.31 13.39
N PHE A 18 20.96 -3.04 12.51
CA PHE A 18 20.91 -2.75 11.08
C PHE A 18 20.34 -1.35 10.83
N LEU A 19 19.20 -1.02 11.45
CA LEU A 19 18.56 0.28 11.29
C LEU A 19 19.47 1.42 11.79
N GLN A 20 20.12 1.25 12.94
CA GLN A 20 21.08 2.23 13.46
C GLN A 20 22.30 2.41 12.55
N LYS A 21 22.85 1.31 12.02
CA LYS A 21 24.01 1.35 11.12
C LYS A 21 23.76 2.19 9.86
N TYR A 22 22.53 2.17 9.35
CA TYR A 22 22.13 2.95 8.18
C TYR A 22 21.43 4.27 8.52
N GLY A 23 21.45 4.70 9.79
CA GLY A 23 20.84 5.96 10.22
C GLY A 23 19.31 6.00 10.07
N ILE A 24 18.65 4.84 10.08
CA ILE A 24 17.20 4.73 9.91
C ILE A 24 16.52 4.77 11.28
N THR A 25 15.74 5.82 11.54
CA THR A 25 14.90 5.89 12.75
C THR A 25 13.72 4.93 12.64
N GLN A 26 13.62 4.00 13.59
CA GLN A 26 12.46 3.11 13.75
C GLN A 26 11.38 3.78 14.60
N SER A 27 10.12 3.58 14.22
CA SER A 27 8.95 3.80 15.06
C SER A 27 8.11 2.53 15.08
N THR A 28 7.62 2.15 16.24
CA THR A 28 6.74 1.00 16.40
C THR A 28 5.32 1.46 16.64
N THR A 29 4.35 0.87 15.95
CA THR A 29 2.94 1.15 16.22
C THR A 29 2.59 0.71 17.65
N PRO A 30 1.72 1.46 18.36
CA PRO A 30 1.19 1.01 19.64
C PRO A 30 0.44 -0.31 19.46
N SER A 31 0.49 -1.18 20.48
CA SER A 31 -0.35 -2.38 20.51
C SER A 31 -1.81 -2.00 20.28
N TYR A 32 -2.52 -2.71 19.39
CA TYR A 32 -3.89 -2.38 18.98
C TYR A 32 -4.06 -0.98 18.36
N SER A 33 -3.23 -0.62 17.38
CA SER A 33 -3.45 0.54 16.49
C SER A 33 -3.82 0.10 15.07
N PRO A 34 -5.09 -0.27 14.80
CA PRO A 34 -5.53 -0.76 13.49
C PRO A 34 -5.22 0.23 12.36
N GLN A 35 -5.30 1.54 12.64
CA GLN A 35 -5.12 2.56 11.61
C GLN A 35 -3.69 2.60 11.06
N ALA A 36 -2.68 2.47 11.92
CA ALA A 36 -1.29 2.55 11.51
C ALA A 36 -0.85 1.32 10.69
N ASN A 37 -1.39 0.13 10.99
CA ASN A 37 -1.11 -1.09 10.23
C ASN A 37 -2.07 -1.30 9.03
N SER A 38 -3.20 -0.59 8.98
CA SER A 38 -4.26 -0.82 7.98
C SER A 38 -3.80 -0.67 6.52
N ILE A 39 -2.86 0.22 6.25
CA ILE A 39 -2.34 0.44 4.88
C ILE A 39 -1.49 -0.75 4.44
N VAL A 40 -0.61 -1.23 5.32
CA VAL A 40 0.25 -2.39 5.09
C VAL A 40 -0.61 -3.66 4.98
N GLU A 41 -1.57 -3.84 5.88
CA GLU A 41 -2.51 -4.97 5.86
C GLU A 41 -3.32 -5.00 4.56
N ARG A 42 -3.81 -3.84 4.10
CA ARG A 42 -4.51 -3.75 2.82
C ARG A 42 -3.60 -4.10 1.64
N ALA A 43 -2.39 -3.57 1.62
CA ALA A 43 -1.41 -3.89 0.58
C ALA A 43 -1.09 -5.39 0.54
N ASN A 44 -0.82 -5.99 1.70
CA ASN A 44 -0.58 -7.42 1.85
C ASN A 44 -1.80 -8.24 1.38
N GLY A 45 -3.01 -7.81 1.74
CA GLY A 45 -4.25 -8.43 1.27
C GLY A 45 -4.39 -8.43 -0.25
N ILE A 46 -4.05 -7.32 -0.91
CA ILE A 46 -4.05 -7.22 -2.38
C ILE A 46 -3.01 -8.16 -3.00
N ILE A 47 -1.80 -8.21 -2.43
CA ILE A 47 -0.72 -9.09 -2.91
C ILE A 47 -1.16 -10.55 -2.81
N VAL A 48 -1.65 -10.97 -1.65
CA VAL A 48 -2.11 -12.34 -1.42
C VAL A 48 -3.30 -12.68 -2.32
N ALA A 49 -4.28 -11.79 -2.46
CA ALA A 49 -5.45 -12.05 -3.30
C ALA A 49 -5.09 -12.18 -4.79
N THR A 50 -4.16 -11.34 -5.28
CA THR A 50 -3.69 -11.39 -6.66
C THR A 50 -2.83 -12.63 -6.89
N LEU A 51 -1.93 -12.94 -5.96
CA LEU A 51 -1.08 -14.13 -6.03
C LEU A 51 -1.93 -15.41 -6.03
N LYS A 52 -2.95 -15.51 -5.17
CA LYS A 52 -3.89 -16.64 -5.14
C LYS A 52 -4.54 -16.90 -6.51
N LYS A 53 -4.89 -15.84 -7.23
CA LYS A 53 -5.44 -15.96 -8.60
C LYS A 53 -4.38 -16.44 -9.59
N ALA A 54 -3.16 -15.91 -9.50
CA ALA A 54 -2.06 -16.29 -10.39
C ALA A 54 -1.66 -17.77 -10.23
N ILE A 55 -1.62 -18.27 -8.99
CA ILE A 55 -1.20 -19.64 -8.67
C ILE A 55 -2.34 -20.65 -8.72
N TYR A 56 -3.57 -20.25 -9.06
CA TYR A 56 -4.76 -21.11 -9.00
C TYR A 56 -4.57 -22.46 -9.70
N LYS A 57 -3.88 -22.46 -10.86
CA LYS A 57 -3.59 -23.68 -11.62
C LYS A 57 -2.35 -24.44 -11.13
N ASN A 58 -1.40 -23.77 -10.47
CA ASN A 58 -0.12 -24.32 -10.05
C ASN A 58 0.35 -23.70 -8.71
N PRO A 59 -0.18 -24.16 -7.56
CA PRO A 59 0.12 -23.57 -6.25
C PRO A 59 1.61 -23.59 -5.87
N ASN A 60 2.35 -24.59 -6.35
CA ASN A 60 3.77 -24.78 -6.03
C ASN A 60 4.70 -23.75 -6.68
N LYS A 61 4.20 -22.91 -7.60
CA LYS A 61 4.98 -21.90 -8.34
C LYS A 61 4.78 -20.48 -7.82
N TRP A 62 4.39 -20.34 -6.55
CA TRP A 62 4.05 -19.03 -5.98
C TRP A 62 5.24 -18.07 -5.94
N ASP A 63 6.43 -18.59 -5.70
CA ASP A 63 7.70 -17.87 -5.68
C ASP A 63 8.10 -17.39 -7.08
N GLU A 64 7.94 -18.26 -8.09
CA GLU A 64 8.15 -17.91 -9.51
C GLU A 64 7.16 -16.84 -10.01
N LEU A 65 5.91 -16.89 -9.53
CA LEU A 65 4.83 -15.99 -9.97
C LEU A 65 4.74 -14.70 -9.14
N LEU A 66 5.44 -14.62 -8.01
CA LEU A 66 5.44 -13.44 -7.15
C LEU A 66 5.97 -12.18 -7.87
N PRO A 67 7.11 -12.21 -8.61
CA PRO A 67 7.58 -11.05 -9.37
C PRO A 67 6.55 -10.55 -10.39
N ASN A 68 5.90 -11.46 -11.12
CA ASN A 68 4.86 -11.10 -12.09
C ASN A 68 3.62 -10.50 -11.41
N THR A 69 3.26 -11.03 -10.25
CA THR A 69 2.17 -10.51 -9.43
C THR A 69 2.45 -9.09 -8.95
N LEU A 70 3.67 -8.84 -8.44
CA LEU A 70 4.09 -7.50 -8.01
C LEU A 70 4.16 -6.51 -9.17
N LEU A 71 4.66 -6.95 -10.33
CA LEU A 71 4.64 -6.13 -11.54
C LEU A 71 3.21 -5.71 -11.86
N ALA A 72 2.28 -6.67 -11.96
CA ALA A 72 0.88 -6.38 -12.25
C ALA A 72 0.25 -5.39 -11.24
N ILE A 73 0.52 -5.56 -9.94
CA ILE A 73 0.02 -4.64 -8.91
C ILE A 73 0.61 -3.23 -9.06
N ASN A 74 1.91 -3.13 -9.35
CA ASN A 74 2.59 -1.84 -9.47
C ASN A 74 2.23 -1.08 -10.75
N THR A 75 1.90 -1.78 -11.84
CA THR A 75 1.55 -1.16 -13.13
C THR A 75 0.05 -0.91 -13.29
N THR A 76 -0.80 -1.52 -12.46
CA THR A 76 -2.26 -1.32 -12.54
C THR A 76 -2.68 -0.05 -11.82
N LYS A 77 -3.52 0.76 -12.46
CA LYS A 77 -4.13 1.94 -11.85
C LYS A 77 -5.02 1.52 -10.68
N GLN A 78 -4.80 2.11 -9.50
CA GLN A 78 -5.61 1.82 -8.32
C GLN A 78 -6.80 2.79 -8.23
N ASN A 79 -7.97 2.31 -7.81
CA ASN A 79 -9.16 3.15 -7.70
C ASN A 79 -9.00 4.30 -6.68
N SER A 80 -8.28 4.06 -5.58
CA SER A 80 -8.09 5.06 -4.51
C SER A 80 -7.18 6.21 -4.93
N THR A 81 -6.15 5.96 -5.74
CA THR A 81 -5.21 6.99 -6.19
C THR A 81 -5.50 7.48 -7.61
N ARG A 82 -6.28 6.72 -8.39
CA ARG A 82 -6.52 6.86 -9.83
C ARG A 82 -5.26 6.79 -10.72
N LYS A 83 -4.11 6.43 -10.14
CA LYS A 83 -2.80 6.32 -10.80
C LYS A 83 -2.16 4.97 -10.45
N SER A 84 -1.22 4.50 -11.26
CA SER A 84 -0.44 3.29 -10.96
C SER A 84 0.62 3.63 -9.89
N PRO A 85 0.94 2.71 -8.96
CA PRO A 85 2.05 2.89 -8.03
C PRO A 85 3.39 3.16 -8.74
N PHE A 86 3.63 2.50 -9.88
CA PHE A 86 4.81 2.70 -10.71
C PHE A 86 4.91 4.16 -11.19
N TYR A 87 3.83 4.71 -11.75
CA TYR A 87 3.81 6.10 -12.21
C TYR A 87 4.06 7.08 -11.05
N LEU A 88 3.43 6.87 -9.89
CA LEU A 88 3.63 7.74 -8.72
C LEU A 88 5.06 7.66 -8.16
N LEU A 89 5.77 6.55 -8.37
CA LEU A 89 7.15 6.38 -7.97
C LEU A 89 8.13 6.99 -8.99
N HIS A 90 7.93 6.73 -10.28
CA HIS A 90 8.91 6.98 -11.33
C HIS A 90 8.61 8.19 -12.23
N GLY A 91 7.36 8.65 -12.30
CA GLY A 91 6.95 9.76 -13.18
C GLY A 91 6.59 9.38 -14.61
N TYR A 92 6.68 8.10 -14.97
CA TYR A 92 6.34 7.59 -16.30
C TYR A 92 5.66 6.22 -16.19
N GLU A 93 4.97 5.78 -17.25
CA GLU A 93 4.34 4.46 -17.28
C GLU A 93 5.34 3.38 -17.71
N PRO A 94 5.29 2.19 -17.10
CA PRO A 94 6.23 1.11 -17.38
C PRO A 94 5.97 0.52 -18.76
N ARG A 95 7.02 0.23 -19.54
CA ARG A 95 6.90 -0.44 -20.84
C ARG A 95 6.67 -1.93 -20.63
N LEU A 96 5.44 -2.40 -20.81
CA LEU A 96 5.12 -3.83 -20.66
C LEU A 96 5.36 -4.60 -21.96
N LEU A 97 5.76 -5.88 -21.87
CA LEU A 97 5.99 -6.73 -23.05
C LEU A 97 4.77 -6.84 -23.99
N ARG A 98 3.56 -6.68 -23.44
CA ARG A 98 2.31 -6.63 -24.23
C ARG A 98 2.23 -5.37 -25.09
N GLU A 99 2.74 -4.25 -24.59
CA GLU A 99 2.69 -2.94 -25.24
C GLU A 99 3.77 -2.81 -26.31
N LEU A 100 4.89 -3.54 -26.20
CA LEU A 100 5.93 -3.59 -27.24
C LEU A 100 5.42 -4.12 -28.59
N HIS A 101 4.34 -4.91 -28.61
CA HIS A 101 3.71 -5.38 -29.85
C HIS A 101 2.78 -4.34 -30.51
N ILE A 102 2.46 -3.25 -29.80
CA ILE A 102 1.54 -2.21 -30.25
C ILE A 102 2.34 -0.91 -30.22
N GLY A 103 3.04 -0.60 -31.32
CA GLY A 103 4.01 0.50 -31.46
C GLY A 103 3.84 1.63 -30.42
N ILE A 104 4.79 1.70 -29.48
CA ILE A 104 4.66 2.55 -28.29
C ILE A 104 4.92 4.02 -28.66
N PHE A 105 4.04 4.91 -28.22
CA PHE A 105 4.27 6.35 -28.22
C PHE A 105 5.47 6.69 -27.33
N ILE A 106 6.46 7.36 -27.89
CA ILE A 106 7.56 7.94 -27.12
C ILE A 106 7.01 9.22 -26.49
N ASP A 107 6.87 9.23 -25.17
CA ASP A 107 6.56 10.46 -24.45
C ASP A 107 7.86 11.29 -24.38
N ASP A 108 8.02 12.20 -25.34
CA ASP A 108 9.17 13.10 -25.48
C ASP A 108 9.08 14.32 -24.53
N THR A 109 8.23 14.27 -23.51
CA THR A 109 8.10 15.36 -22.53
C THR A 109 9.44 15.60 -21.81
N PRO A 110 9.95 16.84 -21.76
CA PRO A 110 11.17 17.19 -21.03
C PRO A 110 11.10 16.76 -19.56
N ARG A 111 12.25 16.37 -19.00
CA ARG A 111 12.35 15.84 -17.62
C ARG A 111 11.86 16.81 -16.55
N GLU A 112 12.03 18.12 -16.75
CA GLU A 112 11.58 19.15 -15.81
C GLU A 112 10.05 19.20 -15.75
N ASP A 113 9.39 19.26 -16.91
CA ASP A 113 7.92 19.20 -17.01
C ASP A 113 7.36 17.90 -16.42
N GLN A 114 8.06 16.77 -16.61
CA GLN A 114 7.69 15.49 -15.99
C GLN A 114 7.72 15.54 -14.45
N LEU A 115 8.64 16.29 -13.85
CA LEU A 115 8.76 16.39 -12.40
C LEU A 115 7.61 17.22 -11.80
N ASP A 116 7.24 18.31 -12.47
CA ASP A 116 6.09 19.13 -12.06
C ASP A 116 4.78 18.34 -12.20
N LEU A 117 4.59 17.65 -13.33
CA LEU A 117 3.46 16.76 -13.55
C LEU A 117 3.40 15.63 -12.51
N LEU A 118 4.53 15.03 -12.15
CA LEU A 118 4.60 14.01 -11.11
C LEU A 118 4.24 14.58 -9.72
N THR A 119 4.68 15.79 -9.42
CA THR A 119 4.37 16.47 -8.16
C THR A 119 2.88 16.74 -8.04
N LEU A 120 2.26 17.26 -9.11
CA LEU A 120 0.82 17.44 -9.20
C LEU A 120 0.08 16.11 -9.07
N ALA A 121 0.51 15.07 -9.79
CA ALA A 121 -0.11 13.76 -9.73
C ALA A 121 -0.04 13.11 -8.32
N ARG A 122 1.06 13.33 -7.59
CA ARG A 122 1.19 12.88 -6.19
C ARG A 122 0.24 13.64 -5.28
N ALA A 123 0.10 14.94 -5.45
CA ALA A 123 -0.86 15.75 -4.70
C ALA A 123 -2.31 15.31 -4.98
N GLU A 124 -2.68 15.10 -6.25
CA GLU A 124 -3.98 14.55 -6.63
C GLU A 124 -4.23 13.17 -6.01
N ALA A 125 -3.25 12.27 -6.08
CA ALA A 125 -3.37 10.93 -5.50
C ALA A 125 -3.56 11.00 -3.98
N ALA A 126 -2.85 11.88 -3.29
CA ALA A 126 -3.01 12.10 -1.86
C ALA A 126 -4.42 12.61 -1.52
N ASN A 127 -4.93 13.58 -2.29
CA ASN A 127 -6.29 14.09 -2.13
C ASN A 127 -7.35 13.00 -2.38
N ASN A 128 -7.21 12.21 -3.44
CA ASN A 128 -8.13 11.11 -3.74
C ASN A 128 -8.18 10.06 -2.61
N VAL A 129 -7.01 9.74 -2.04
CA VAL A 129 -6.91 8.83 -0.90
C VAL A 129 -7.60 9.44 0.33
N TYR A 130 -7.35 10.72 0.62
CA TYR A 130 -7.98 11.44 1.72
C TYR A 130 -9.51 11.46 1.60
N GLU A 131 -10.05 11.83 0.44
CA GLU A 131 -11.49 11.83 0.17
C GLU A 131 -12.10 10.42 0.32
N THR A 132 -11.41 9.40 -0.18
CA THR A 132 -11.82 8.00 -0.02
C THR A 132 -11.88 7.62 1.46
N HIS A 133 -10.89 8.05 2.27
CA HIS A 133 -10.89 7.81 3.71
C HIS A 133 -12.04 8.51 4.42
N LEU A 134 -12.34 9.77 4.06
CA LEU A 134 -13.47 10.52 4.61
C LEU A 134 -14.80 9.83 4.33
N GLN A 135 -15.04 9.44 3.09
CA GLN A 135 -16.27 8.74 2.68
C GLN A 135 -16.43 7.40 3.41
N ASN A 136 -15.34 6.64 3.55
CA ASN A 136 -15.36 5.38 4.29
C ASN A 136 -15.65 5.59 5.78
N LYS A 137 -15.10 6.65 6.39
CA LYS A 137 -15.37 7.02 7.78
C LYS A 137 -16.85 7.37 7.99
N GLN A 138 -17.41 8.23 7.14
CA GLN A 138 -18.83 8.60 7.20
C GLN A 138 -19.74 7.38 7.09
N ARG A 139 -19.47 6.48 6.13
CA ARG A 139 -20.21 5.23 5.97
C ARG A 139 -20.13 4.32 7.19
N PHE A 140 -18.95 4.21 7.80
CA PHE A 140 -18.74 3.42 9.01
C PHE A 140 -19.51 4.01 10.20
N ASP A 141 -19.42 5.33 10.39
CA ASP A 141 -20.09 6.03 11.48
C ASP A 141 -21.63 5.92 11.39
N LEU A 142 -22.20 5.91 10.18
CA LEU A 142 -23.64 5.66 9.96
C LEU A 142 -24.13 4.29 10.43
N HIS A 143 -23.26 3.28 10.44
CA HIS A 143 -23.60 1.90 10.82
C HIS A 143 -23.06 1.52 12.20
N ARG A 144 -22.43 2.46 12.91
CA ARG A 144 -21.86 2.23 14.23
C ARG A 144 -22.98 2.24 15.28
N ARG A 145 -23.23 1.10 15.92
CA ARG A 145 -24.09 1.05 17.13
C ARG A 145 -23.42 1.88 18.24
N SER A 146 -24.20 2.75 18.88
CA SER A 146 -23.74 3.52 20.05
C SER A 146 -23.59 2.58 21.24
N HIS A 147 -22.37 2.35 21.70
CA HIS A 147 -22.14 1.70 22.99
C HIS A 147 -22.03 2.78 24.07
N SER A 148 -22.93 2.73 25.05
CA SER A 148 -22.83 3.52 26.28
C SER A 148 -21.87 2.80 27.23
N PHE A 149 -21.02 3.56 27.92
CA PHE A 149 -19.98 3.04 28.83
C PHE A 149 -20.54 2.34 30.10
N ASN A 150 -21.87 2.22 30.24
CA ASN A 150 -22.51 1.55 31.36
C ASN A 150 -22.61 0.01 31.20
N ASP A 151 -22.42 -0.54 30.00
CA ASP A 151 -22.59 -1.99 29.77
C ASP A 151 -21.37 -2.84 30.20
N LEU A 152 -20.33 -2.23 30.78
CA LEU A 152 -19.11 -2.91 31.23
C LEU A 152 -19.09 -3.28 32.72
N ILE A 153 -20.12 -2.93 33.51
CA ILE A 153 -20.20 -3.28 34.94
C ILE A 153 -20.86 -4.67 35.14
N ASP A 154 -21.64 -5.18 34.19
CA ASP A 154 -22.36 -6.46 34.35
C ASP A 154 -21.55 -7.72 33.98
N LEU A 155 -20.24 -7.59 33.74
CA LEU A 155 -19.37 -8.74 33.41
C LEU A 155 -18.33 -9.09 34.49
N ILE A 156 -18.46 -8.49 35.68
CA ILE A 156 -17.70 -8.88 36.88
C ILE A 156 -18.68 -8.97 38.07
N VAL A 157 -19.56 -9.98 38.04
CA VAL A 157 -20.06 -10.70 39.22
C VAL A 157 -20.18 -12.18 38.86
#